data_AF-A0A2K2G0S1-F1
#
_entry.id   AF-A0A2K2G0S1-F1
#
_cell.length_a   1.000
_cell.length_b   1.000
_cell.length_c   1.000
_cell.angle_alpha   90.00
_cell.angle_beta   90.00
_cell.angle_gamma   90.00
#
_symmetry.space_group_name_H-M   'P 1'
#
loop_
_entity.id
_entity.type
_entity.pdbx_description
1 polymer ?
#
loop_
_entity_poly.entity_id
_entity_poly.type
_entity_poly.pdbx_seq_one_letter_code
_entity_poly.pdbx_strand_id
1 'polypeptide(L)' 'MTFAAASLALCGLAARTLGWRPHDFWAATPAELAAALGLLSPGATSGFDRDALTSLMAKLREDDHG' A
#
# COMPACT_ATOMS: atom_id res chain seq x y z
N MET A 1 13.05 5.14 4.52
CA MET A 1 11.93 5.25 5.48
C MET A 1 11.40 3.85 5.76
N THR A 2 11.05 3.54 7.00
CA THR A 2 10.35 2.29 7.32
C THR A 2 8.88 2.39 6.94
N PHE A 3 8.22 1.25 6.73
CA PHE A 3 6.77 1.20 6.51
C PHE A 3 6.01 1.93 7.64
N ALA A 4 6.35 1.66 8.90
CA ALA A 4 5.70 2.27 10.05
C ALA A 4 5.81 3.81 10.05
N ALA A 5 6.98 4.35 9.72
CA ALA A 5 7.17 5.80 9.65
C ALA A 5 6.36 6.43 8.51
N ALA A 6 6.29 5.77 7.35
CA ALA A 6 5.50 6.24 6.21
C ALA A 6 3.99 6.19 6.50
N SER A 7 3.49 5.11 7.10
CA SER A 7 2.08 4.96 7.46
C SER A 7 1.62 5.99 8.49
N LEU A 8 2.46 6.32 9.49
CA LEU A 8 2.16 7.39 10.44
C LEU A 8 2.08 8.77 9.76
N ALA A 9 2.98 9.07 8.83
CA ALA A 9 2.95 10.32 8.08
C ALA A 9 1.67 10.44 7.23
N LEU A 10 1.26 9.37 6.55
CA LEU A 10 0.02 9.34 5.78
C LEU A 10 -1.23 9.42 6.66
N CYS A 11 -1.24 8.77 7.82
CA CYS A 11 -2.33 8.90 8.79
C CYS A 11 -2.49 10.35 9.26
N GLY A 12 -1.38 11.03 9.57
CA GLY A 12 -1.40 12.45 9.92
C GLY A 12 -1.88 13.35 8.78
N LEU A 13 -1.56 13.00 7.53
CA LEU A 13 -2.07 13.70 6.35
C LEU A 13 -3.59 13.52 6.23
N ALA A 14 -4.07 12.28 6.25
CA ALA A 14 -5.50 11.96 6.15
C ALA A 14 -6.33 12.63 7.26
N ALA A 15 -5.82 12.70 8.49
CA ALA A 15 -6.48 13.39 9.58
C ALA A 15 -6.64 14.90 9.31
N ARG A 16 -5.64 15.55 8.70
CA ARG A 16 -5.65 16.99 8.42
C ARG A 16 -6.46 17.35 7.18
N THR A 17 -6.44 16.51 6.15
CA THR A 17 -7.05 16.81 4.84
C THR A 17 -8.46 16.25 4.72
N LEU A 18 -8.72 15.08 5.29
CA LEU A 18 -9.99 14.36 5.14
C LEU A 18 -10.81 14.34 6.45
N GLY A 19 -10.22 14.77 7.57
CA GLY A 19 -10.85 14.69 8.90
C GLY A 19 -10.97 13.25 9.44
N TRP A 20 -10.25 12.30 8.85
CA TRP A 20 -10.28 10.90 9.24
C TRP A 20 -9.68 10.70 10.62
N ARG A 21 -10.32 9.84 11.42
CA ARG A 21 -9.73 9.34 12.66
C ARG A 21 -8.78 8.20 12.32
N PRO A 22 -7.86 7.80 13.24
CA PRO A 22 -6.92 6.70 12.97
C PRO A 22 -7.60 5.40 12.53
N HIS A 23 -8.79 5.09 13.07
CA HIS A 23 -9.54 3.90 12.67
C HIS A 23 -9.99 3.92 11.20
N ASP A 24 -10.41 5.07 10.67
CA ASP A 24 -10.81 5.22 9.27
C ASP A 24 -9.61 4.97 8.34
N PHE A 25 -8.44 5.54 8.70
CA PHE A 25 -7.20 5.34 7.96
C PHE A 25 -6.78 3.87 7.91
N TRP A 26 -6.85 3.15 9.03
CA TRP A 26 -6.48 1.73 9.07
C TRP A 26 -7.51 0.79 8.43
N ALA A 27 -8.76 1.23 8.32
CA ALA A 27 -9.81 0.49 7.61
C ALA A 27 -9.75 0.70 6.09
N ALA A 28 -9.23 1.84 5.62
CA ALA A 28 -9.12 2.15 4.21
C ALA A 28 -8.04 1.32 3.51
N THR A 29 -8.34 0.84 2.31
CA THR A 29 -7.35 0.22 1.43
C THR A 29 -6.39 1.29 0.86
N PRO A 30 -5.18 0.91 0.43
CA PRO A 30 -4.26 1.84 -0.22
C PRO A 30 -4.83 2.52 -1.46
N ALA A 31 -5.69 1.83 -2.23
CA ALA A 31 -6.35 2.38 -3.39
C ALA A 31 -7.38 3.46 -3.02
N GLU A 32 -8.18 3.21 -1.99
CA GLU A 32 -9.14 4.20 -1.46
C GLU A 32 -8.42 5.41 -0.88
N LEU A 33 -7.31 5.20 -0.17
CA LEU A 33 -6.47 6.29 0.35
C LEU A 33 -5.91 7.15 -0.80
N ALA A 34 -5.38 6.51 -1.86
CA ALA A 34 -4.89 7.22 -3.04
C ALA A 34 -6.01 8.00 -3.74
N ALA A 35 -7.21 7.42 -3.84
CA ALA A 35 -8.38 8.09 -4.40
C ALA A 35 -8.78 9.33 -3.57
N ALA A 36 -8.87 9.18 -2.25
CA ALA A 36 -9.27 10.25 -1.34
C ALA A 36 -8.27 11.42 -1.31
N LEU A 37 -6.98 11.13 -1.51
CA LEU A 37 -5.91 12.13 -1.60
C LEU A 37 -5.71 12.69 -3.02
N GLY A 38 -6.48 12.25 -4.01
CA GLY A 38 -6.32 12.68 -5.41
C GLY A 38 -4.99 12.24 -6.03
N LEU A 39 -4.39 11.16 -5.52
CA LEU A 39 -3.10 10.62 -5.96
C LEU A 39 -3.23 9.57 -7.09
N LEU A 40 -4.45 9.27 -7.54
CA LEU A 40 -4.67 8.38 -8.67
C LEU A 40 -4.18 9.06 -9.97
N SER A 41 -2.97 8.73 -10.39
CA SER A 41 -2.50 9.02 -11.74
C SER A 41 -3.06 7.99 -12.71
N PRO A 42 -3.57 8.38 -13.90
CA PRO A 42 -3.84 7.41 -14.96
C PRO A 42 -2.54 6.66 -15.28
N GLY A 43 -2.48 5.37 -14.92
CA GLY A 43 -1.26 4.54 -15.01
C GLY A 43 -0.75 3.97 -13.69
N ALA A 44 -1.30 4.38 -12.54
CA ALA A 44 -0.92 3.86 -11.20
C ALA A 44 -1.47 2.45 -10.89
N THR A 45 -1.67 1.60 -11.91
CA THR A 45 -2.05 0.20 -11.73
C THR A 45 -0.80 -0.66 -11.79
N SER A 46 0.04 -0.62 -10.77
CA SER A 46 1.12 -1.60 -10.62
C SER A 46 0.66 -2.70 -9.66
N GLY A 47 -0.38 -3.42 -10.07
CA GLY A 47 -0.54 -4.80 -9.61
C GLY A 47 0.60 -5.65 -10.16
N PHE A 48 0.93 -6.74 -9.49
CA PHE A 48 1.85 -7.73 -10.05
C PHE A 48 1.10 -8.57 -11.08
N ASP A 49 1.67 -8.73 -12.27
CA ASP A 49 1.16 -9.71 -13.22
C ASP A 49 1.46 -11.14 -12.71
N ARG A 50 0.76 -12.12 -13.28
CA ARG A 50 0.89 -13.54 -12.94
C ARG A 50 2.33 -14.03 -13.00
N ASP A 51 3.11 -13.57 -13.97
CA ASP A 51 4.54 -13.91 -14.09
C ASP A 51 5.34 -13.42 -12.87
N ALA A 52 5.13 -12.17 -12.46
CA ALA A 52 5.80 -11.60 -11.29
C ALA A 52 5.42 -12.34 -10.00
N LEU A 53 4.14 -12.72 -9.84
CA LEU A 53 3.70 -13.53 -8.71
C LEU A 53 4.32 -14.94 -8.73
N THR A 54 4.40 -15.56 -9.91
CA THR A 54 4.98 -16.91 -10.07
C THR A 54 6.46 -16.91 -9.74
N SER A 55 7.23 -15.91 -10.18
CA SER A 55 8.63 -15.75 -9.82
C SER A 55 8.83 -15.57 -8.31
N LEU A 56 7.96 -14.81 -7.65
CA LEU A 56 8.04 -14.61 -6.20
C LEU A 56 7.80 -15.91 -5.42
N MET A 57 6.81 -16.72 -5.84
CA MET A 57 6.52 -18.02 -5.23
C MET A 57 7.67 -19.01 -5.41
N ALA A 58 8.33 -19.02 -6.58
CA ALA A 58 9.50 -19.85 -6.81
C ALA A 58 10.64 -19.51 -5.86
N LYS A 59 10.95 -18.20 -5.73
CA LYS A 59 12.00 -17.68 -4.86
C LYS A 59 11.78 -18.04 -3.39
N LEU A 60 10.56 -17.83 -2.88
CA LEU A 60 10.20 -18.18 -1.50
C LEU A 60 10.36 -19.68 -1.20
N ARG A 61 10.09 -20.55 -2.17
CA ARG A 61 10.26 -22.00 -2.01
C ARG A 61 11.74 -22.42 -1.98
N GLU A 62 12.60 -21.73 -2.73
CA GLU A 62 14.04 -21.98 -2.73
C GLU A 62 14.68 -21.59 -1.38
N ASP A 63 14.21 -20.51 -0.76
CA ASP A 63 14.66 -20.07 0.58
C ASP A 63 14.22 -21.02 1.72
N ASP A 64 13.09 -21.74 1.58
CA ASP A 64 12.61 -22.72 2.59
C ASP A 64 13.43 -24.03 2.61
N HIS A 65 14.23 -24.29 1.56
CA HIS A 65 15.05 -25.50 1.43
C HIS A 65 16.54 -25.25 1.75
N GLY A 66 16.88 -24.13 2.42
CA GLY A 66 18.25 -23.72 2.77
C GLY A 66 18.54 -23.69 4.27
#